data_AF-A0A6I4TVI0-F1
#
_entry.id   AF-A0A6I4TVI0-F1
#
_cell.length_a   1.000
_cell.length_b   1.000
_cell.length_c   1.000
_cell.angle_alpha   90.00
_cell.angle_beta   90.00
_cell.angle_gamma   90.00
#
_symmetry.space_group_name_H-M   'P 1'
#
loop_
_entity.id
_entity.type
_entity.pdbx_description
1 polymer ?
#
loop_
_entity_poly.entity_id
_entity_poly.type
_entity_poly.pdbx_seq_one_letter_code
_entity_poly.pdbx_strand_id
1 'polypeptide(L)'
;MTDRYLPTSPFLLDAIAEKVILFDDPAAEENLRLLMFLTGDQDAINREWAIYLLAEDQIDTPAVRDILQRAAGDSDEAVRAEAILGLAQRDTSIALPLVVGELRADDPLPSVIEAAELCGLPQLTVTQLGQPACQPETGIPLDQLYTIPPQPPQMRSARG
;
A
#
# COMPACT_ATOMS: atom_id res chain seq x y z
N MET A 1 -5.05 26.68 11.87
CA MET A 1 -6.00 26.55 10.75
C MET A 1 -5.49 25.39 9.94
N THR A 2 -6.14 24.23 10.03
CA THR A 2 -5.77 23.09 9.21
C THR A 2 -6.30 23.40 7.82
N ASP A 3 -5.43 23.75 6.89
CA ASP A 3 -5.80 23.71 5.48
C ASP A 3 -6.35 22.29 5.24
N ARG A 4 -7.61 22.20 4.80
CA ARG A 4 -8.17 20.92 4.42
C ARG A 4 -7.40 20.48 3.18
N TYR A 5 -6.80 19.29 3.25
CA TYR A 5 -6.17 18.66 2.10
C TYR A 5 -7.23 18.41 1.03
N LEU A 6 -7.29 19.27 0.02
CA LEU A 6 -8.32 19.30 -1.01
C LEU A 6 -7.69 19.67 -2.35
N PRO A 7 -8.24 19.16 -3.46
CA PRO A 7 -7.77 19.49 -4.79
C PRO A 7 -8.08 20.94 -5.15
N THR A 8 -7.31 21.49 -6.08
CA THR A 8 -7.54 22.82 -6.64
C THR A 8 -8.58 22.80 -7.78
N SER A 9 -8.82 21.63 -8.39
CA SER A 9 -9.80 21.44 -9.45
C SER A 9 -11.25 21.63 -8.94
N PRO A 10 -12.02 22.58 -9.52
CA PRO A 10 -13.44 22.74 -9.18
C PRO A 10 -14.28 21.49 -9.43
N PHE A 11 -13.95 20.73 -10.48
CA PHE A 11 -14.63 19.49 -10.80
C PHE A 11 -14.42 18.44 -9.71
N LEU A 12 -13.19 18.26 -9.24
CA LEU A 12 -12.90 17.31 -8.15
C LEU A 12 -13.58 17.75 -6.85
N LEU A 13 -13.62 19.05 -6.56
CA LEU A 13 -14.36 19.57 -5.41
C LEU A 13 -15.86 19.26 -5.49
N ASP A 14 -16.47 19.39 -6.67
CA ASP A 14 -17.88 19.05 -6.84
C ASP A 14 -18.14 17.53 -6.85
N ALA A 15 -17.19 16.73 -7.32
CA ALA A 15 -17.24 15.27 -7.24
C ALA A 15 -17.13 14.77 -5.79
N ILE A 16 -16.18 15.30 -5.01
CA ILE A 16 -16.02 15.01 -3.57
C ILE A 16 -17.27 15.42 -2.78
N ALA A 17 -17.93 16.51 -3.20
CA ALA A 17 -19.18 16.96 -2.61
C ALA A 17 -20.42 16.21 -3.13
N GLU A 18 -20.24 15.14 -3.93
CA GLU A 18 -21.29 14.32 -4.54
C GLU A 18 -22.32 15.13 -5.36
N LYS A 19 -21.91 16.28 -5.89
CA LYS A 19 -22.76 17.12 -6.77
C LYS A 19 -22.72 16.67 -8.22
N VAL A 20 -21.74 15.83 -8.56
CA VAL A 20 -21.53 15.28 -9.88
C VAL A 20 -21.70 13.78 -9.81
N ILE A 21 -22.50 13.24 -10.71
CA ILE A 21 -22.63 11.80 -10.90
C ILE A 21 -21.45 11.36 -11.77
N LEU A 22 -20.58 10.53 -11.20
CA LEU A 22 -19.42 9.99 -11.91
C LEU A 22 -19.75 8.69 -12.66
N PHE A 23 -20.78 7.96 -12.23
CA PHE A 23 -21.08 6.60 -12.69
C PHE A 23 -22.60 6.29 -12.75
N ASP A 24 -22.97 5.14 -13.31
CA ASP A 24 -24.35 4.61 -13.37
C ASP A 24 -25.43 5.49 -14.07
N ASP A 25 -25.01 6.54 -14.77
CA ASP A 25 -25.88 7.39 -15.58
C ASP A 25 -25.25 7.68 -16.96
N PRO A 26 -26.02 7.69 -18.06
CA PRO A 26 -25.49 8.08 -19.37
C PRO A 26 -24.83 9.48 -19.42
N ALA A 27 -25.30 10.41 -18.58
CA ALA A 27 -24.69 11.73 -18.42
C ALA A 27 -23.36 11.69 -17.65
N ALA A 28 -23.05 10.58 -16.97
CA ALA A 28 -21.83 10.41 -16.20
C ALA A 28 -20.60 10.10 -17.06
N GLU A 29 -20.78 9.67 -18.31
CA GLU A 29 -19.67 9.33 -19.22
C GLU A 29 -18.72 10.51 -19.45
N GLU A 30 -19.26 11.74 -19.56
CA GLU A 30 -18.45 12.95 -19.69
C GLU A 30 -17.64 13.23 -18.41
N ASN A 31 -18.27 13.05 -17.25
CA ASN A 31 -17.63 13.28 -15.96
C ASN A 31 -16.53 12.25 -15.70
N LEU A 32 -16.75 10.99 -16.08
CA LEU A 32 -15.73 9.95 -16.02
C LEU A 32 -14.55 10.28 -16.95
N ARG A 33 -14.81 10.73 -18.19
CA ARG A 33 -13.73 11.16 -19.10
C ARG A 33 -12.93 12.34 -18.52
N LEU A 34 -13.60 13.29 -17.87
CA LEU A 34 -12.93 14.41 -17.21
C LEU A 34 -12.13 13.95 -15.98
N LEU A 35 -12.66 13.03 -15.17
CA LEU A 35 -11.95 12.43 -14.04
C LEU A 35 -10.68 11.71 -14.52
N MET A 36 -10.80 10.87 -15.55
CA MET A 36 -9.67 10.17 -16.18
C MET A 36 -8.63 11.14 -16.76
N PHE A 37 -9.04 12.31 -17.25
CA PHE A 37 -8.11 13.33 -17.72
C PHE A 37 -7.30 13.93 -16.57
N LEU A 38 -7.94 14.17 -15.42
CA LEU A 38 -7.32 14.79 -14.24
C LEU A 38 -6.30 13.88 -13.54
N THR A 39 -6.27 12.58 -13.84
CA THR A 39 -5.19 11.70 -13.36
C THR A 39 -3.82 12.04 -13.99
N GLY A 40 -3.78 12.91 -15.00
CA GLY A 40 -2.56 13.45 -15.60
C GLY A 40 -2.31 14.93 -15.29
N ASP A 41 -3.00 15.51 -14.30
CA ASP A 41 -2.87 16.91 -13.93
C ASP A 41 -1.44 17.25 -13.42
N GLN A 42 -1.02 18.51 -13.58
CA GLN A 42 0.29 18.96 -13.11
C GLN A 42 0.36 19.00 -11.58
N ASP A 43 -0.76 19.27 -10.91
CA ASP A 43 -0.87 19.27 -9.46
C ASP A 43 -1.04 17.84 -8.95
N ALA A 44 -0.12 17.40 -8.09
CA ALA A 44 -0.15 16.06 -7.50
C ALA A 44 -1.42 15.82 -6.68
N ILE A 45 -1.93 16.85 -5.99
CA ILE A 45 -3.15 16.73 -5.19
C ILE A 45 -4.35 16.46 -6.12
N ASN A 46 -4.43 17.12 -7.28
CA ASN A 46 -5.48 16.83 -8.26
C ASN A 46 -5.37 15.39 -8.80
N ARG A 47 -4.14 14.94 -9.11
CA ARG A 47 -3.93 13.56 -9.59
C ARG A 47 -4.35 12.53 -8.56
N GLU A 48 -3.93 12.70 -7.30
CA GLU A 48 -4.27 11.78 -6.22
C GLU A 48 -5.78 11.71 -6.04
N TRP A 49 -6.47 12.85 -5.90
CA TRP A 49 -7.93 12.87 -5.75
C TRP A 49 -8.64 12.25 -6.95
N ALA A 50 -8.13 12.46 -8.16
CA ALA A 50 -8.69 11.83 -9.34
C ALA A 50 -8.50 10.30 -9.32
N ILE A 51 -7.34 9.81 -8.88
CA ILE A 51 -7.06 8.38 -8.73
C ILE A 51 -7.88 7.76 -7.60
N TYR A 52 -7.97 8.42 -6.44
CA TYR A 52 -8.79 8.00 -5.30
C TYR A 52 -10.26 7.80 -5.72
N LEU A 53 -10.87 8.82 -6.35
CA LEU A 53 -12.25 8.73 -6.83
C LEU A 53 -12.44 7.65 -7.91
N LEU A 54 -11.41 7.39 -8.72
CA LEU A 54 -11.44 6.33 -9.72
C LEU A 54 -11.27 4.93 -9.08
N ALA A 55 -10.50 4.85 -8.00
CA ALA A 55 -10.21 3.62 -7.26
C ALA A 55 -11.42 3.15 -6.45
N GLU A 56 -12.04 4.05 -5.68
CA GLU A 56 -13.22 3.81 -4.84
C GLU A 56 -14.43 3.28 -5.62
N ASP A 57 -14.50 3.61 -6.91
CA ASP A 57 -15.61 3.21 -7.73
C ASP A 57 -15.52 1.75 -8.21
N GLN A 58 -16.68 1.13 -8.45
CA GLN A 58 -16.77 -0.25 -8.92
C GLN A 58 -16.53 -0.39 -10.44
N ILE A 59 -16.30 0.70 -11.18
CA ILE A 59 -15.95 0.61 -12.59
C ILE A 59 -14.57 -0.01 -12.75
N ASP A 60 -14.58 -1.14 -13.43
CA ASP A 60 -13.41 -1.93 -13.75
C ASP A 60 -13.32 -2.17 -15.26
N THR A 61 -12.96 -1.12 -15.99
CA THR A 61 -12.72 -1.19 -17.44
C THR A 61 -11.23 -1.30 -17.73
N PRO A 62 -10.85 -1.82 -18.92
CA PRO A 62 -9.45 -1.83 -19.34
C PRO A 62 -8.78 -0.44 -19.28
N ALA A 63 -9.51 0.62 -19.61
CA ALA A 63 -9.00 1.98 -19.56
C ALA A 63 -8.70 2.44 -18.12
N VAL A 64 -9.56 2.07 -17.16
CA VAL A 64 -9.33 2.36 -15.74
C VAL A 64 -8.13 1.58 -15.21
N ARG A 65 -8.05 0.27 -15.51
CA ARG A 65 -6.90 -0.55 -15.11
C ARG A 65 -5.57 0.00 -15.66
N ASP A 66 -5.56 0.42 -16.91
CA ASP A 66 -4.41 1.05 -17.55
C ASP A 66 -3.98 2.35 -16.84
N ILE A 67 -4.94 3.18 -16.43
CA ILE A 67 -4.68 4.42 -15.68
C ILE A 67 -4.07 4.10 -14.32
N LEU A 68 -4.71 3.21 -13.55
CA LEU A 68 -4.22 2.80 -12.22
C LEU A 68 -2.81 2.19 -12.32
N GLN A 69 -2.57 1.35 -13.33
CA GLN A 69 -1.24 0.74 -13.51
C GLN A 69 -0.16 1.77 -13.88
N ARG A 70 -0.48 2.82 -14.63
CA ARG A 70 0.45 3.92 -14.89
C ARG A 70 0.67 4.78 -13.64
N ALA A 71 -0.40 5.09 -12.91
CA ALA A 71 -0.36 5.91 -11.70
C ALA A 71 0.38 5.23 -10.54
N ALA A 72 0.42 3.89 -10.49
CA ALA A 72 1.27 3.15 -9.56
C ALA A 72 2.77 3.39 -9.76
N GLY A 73 3.18 4.04 -10.86
CA GLY A 73 4.54 4.51 -11.11
C GLY A 73 4.71 6.03 -11.06
N ASP A 74 3.74 6.79 -10.50
CA ASP A 74 3.82 8.24 -10.40
C ASP A 74 5.00 8.69 -9.52
N SER A 75 5.52 9.89 -9.79
CA SER A 75 6.56 10.51 -8.97
C SER A 75 6.10 10.81 -7.54
N ASP A 76 4.81 11.07 -7.36
CA ASP A 76 4.20 11.38 -6.07
C ASP A 76 3.75 10.10 -5.35
N GLU A 77 4.13 9.96 -4.09
CA GLU A 77 3.85 8.74 -3.31
C GLU A 77 2.37 8.56 -2.98
N ALA A 78 1.61 9.64 -2.77
CA ALA A 78 0.19 9.55 -2.48
C ALA A 78 -0.57 9.06 -3.72
N VAL A 79 -0.21 9.58 -4.90
CA VAL A 79 -0.75 9.10 -6.18
C VAL A 79 -0.45 7.62 -6.39
N ARG A 80 0.79 7.17 -6.12
CA ARG A 80 1.14 5.74 -6.23
C ARG A 80 0.34 4.88 -5.25
N ALA A 81 0.22 5.31 -3.99
CA ALA A 81 -0.47 4.57 -2.94
C ALA A 81 -1.95 4.35 -3.27
N GLU A 82 -2.65 5.39 -3.71
CA GLU A 82 -4.06 5.29 -4.11
C GLU A 82 -4.24 4.39 -5.34
N ALA A 83 -3.33 4.49 -6.31
CA ALA A 83 -3.37 3.64 -7.50
C ALA A 83 -3.17 2.15 -7.14
N ILE A 84 -2.26 1.86 -6.22
CA ILE A 84 -1.98 0.50 -5.73
C ILE A 84 -3.19 -0.05 -4.97
N LEU A 85 -3.85 0.76 -4.12
CA LEU A 85 -5.08 0.37 -3.44
C LEU A 85 -6.19 0.04 -4.46
N GLY A 86 -6.41 0.91 -5.44
CA GLY A 86 -7.38 0.67 -6.51
C GLY A 86 -7.09 -0.61 -7.32
N LEU A 87 -5.82 -0.92 -7.57
CA LEU A 87 -5.42 -2.20 -8.19
C LEU A 87 -5.67 -3.39 -7.25
N ALA A 88 -5.38 -3.28 -5.97
CA ALA A 88 -5.56 -4.37 -5.00
C ALA A 88 -7.04 -4.74 -4.83
N GLN A 89 -7.94 -3.75 -4.85
CA GLN A 89 -9.40 -3.97 -4.83
C GLN A 89 -9.89 -4.77 -6.05
N ARG A 90 -9.18 -4.67 -7.19
CA ARG A 90 -9.57 -5.27 -8.48
C ARG A 90 -8.85 -6.57 -8.81
N ASP A 91 -7.57 -6.65 -8.48
CA ASP A 91 -6.69 -7.80 -8.75
C ASP A 91 -5.46 -7.77 -7.83
N THR A 92 -5.56 -8.50 -6.72
CA THR A 92 -4.48 -8.62 -5.75
C THR A 92 -3.21 -9.24 -6.33
N SER A 93 -3.29 -10.04 -7.40
CA SER A 93 -2.12 -10.65 -8.01
C SER A 93 -1.23 -9.63 -8.72
N ILE A 94 -1.84 -8.60 -9.32
CA ILE A 94 -1.15 -7.48 -9.97
C ILE A 94 -0.62 -6.50 -8.90
N ALA A 95 -1.40 -6.23 -7.86
CA ALA A 95 -1.04 -5.26 -6.84
C ALA A 95 0.07 -5.76 -5.90
N LEU A 96 0.12 -7.06 -5.59
CA LEU A 96 1.05 -7.65 -4.63
C LEU A 96 2.52 -7.22 -4.81
N PRO A 97 3.15 -7.30 -6.00
CA PRO A 97 4.53 -6.85 -6.17
C PRO A 97 4.73 -5.34 -5.93
N LEU A 98 3.72 -4.52 -6.21
CA LEU A 98 3.77 -3.07 -6.01
C LEU A 98 3.66 -2.74 -4.51
N VAL A 99 2.72 -3.38 -3.82
CA VAL A 99 2.55 -3.28 -2.36
C VAL A 99 3.84 -3.65 -1.63
N VAL A 100 4.46 -4.78 -1.98
CA VAL A 100 5.74 -5.20 -1.36
C VAL A 100 6.85 -4.18 -1.63
N GLY A 101 6.81 -3.47 -2.75
CA GLY A 101 7.72 -2.37 -3.06
C GLY A 101 7.55 -1.19 -2.10
N GLU A 102 6.33 -0.68 -1.97
CA GLU A 102 6.02 0.51 -1.16
C GLU A 102 6.08 0.23 0.36
N LEU A 103 5.75 -0.98 0.82
CA LEU A 103 5.85 -1.34 2.25
C LEU A 103 7.30 -1.31 2.78
N ARG A 104 8.30 -1.28 1.90
CA ARG A 104 9.71 -1.13 2.29
C ARG A 104 10.10 0.30 2.62
N ALA A 105 9.23 1.28 2.37
CA ALA A 105 9.43 2.64 2.84
C ALA A 105 9.44 2.69 4.38
N ASP A 106 10.13 3.68 4.95
CA ASP A 106 10.24 3.83 6.40
C ASP A 106 8.88 4.12 7.06
N ASP A 107 7.98 4.80 6.33
CA ASP A 107 6.63 5.17 6.77
C ASP A 107 5.64 4.97 5.61
N PRO A 108 5.14 3.73 5.38
CA PRO A 108 4.23 3.45 4.28
C PRO A 108 2.87 4.15 4.50
N LEU A 109 2.34 4.72 3.42
CA LEU A 109 1.06 5.43 3.46
C LEU A 109 -0.11 4.50 3.81
N PRO A 110 -1.18 5.01 4.46
CA PRO A 110 -2.34 4.21 4.85
C PRO A 110 -2.94 3.37 3.72
N SER A 111 -3.04 3.92 2.51
CA SER A 111 -3.60 3.24 1.34
C SER A 111 -2.75 2.03 0.90
N VAL A 112 -1.43 2.07 1.12
CA VAL A 112 -0.52 0.93 0.89
C VAL A 112 -0.75 -0.17 1.94
N ILE A 113 -0.98 0.22 3.21
CA ILE A 113 -1.27 -0.72 4.29
C ILE A 113 -2.60 -1.42 4.01
N GLU A 114 -3.63 -0.68 3.63
CA GLU A 114 -4.93 -1.24 3.25
C GLU A 114 -4.82 -2.17 2.03
N ALA A 115 -4.06 -1.77 1.00
CA ALA A 115 -3.77 -2.63 -0.14
C ALA A 115 -3.07 -3.93 0.27
N ALA A 116 -2.19 -3.89 1.27
CA ALA A 116 -1.53 -5.06 1.82
C ALA A 116 -2.51 -6.00 2.53
N GLU A 117 -3.47 -5.46 3.28
CA GLU A 117 -4.53 -6.25 3.91
C GLU A 117 -5.36 -6.99 2.85
N LEU A 118 -5.77 -6.29 1.78
CA LEU A 118 -6.48 -6.90 0.65
C LEU A 118 -5.67 -8.02 -0.02
N CYS A 119 -4.36 -7.83 -0.14
CA CYS A 119 -3.44 -8.83 -0.72
C CYS A 119 -3.15 -10.02 0.21
N GLY A 120 -3.71 -10.06 1.41
CA GLY A 120 -3.43 -11.12 2.38
C GLY A 120 -2.04 -11.03 3.00
N LEU A 121 -1.49 -9.81 3.10
CA LEU A 121 -0.24 -9.48 3.79
C LEU A 121 -0.46 -8.77 5.15
N PRO A 122 -1.46 -9.12 5.99
CA PRO A 122 -1.77 -8.37 7.21
C PRO A 122 -0.65 -8.40 8.27
N GLN A 123 0.41 -9.17 8.05
CA GLN A 123 1.50 -9.42 9.00
C GLN A 123 2.83 -8.75 8.61
N LEU A 124 2.90 -8.00 7.49
CA LEU A 124 4.10 -7.24 7.15
C LEU A 124 4.16 -5.95 7.97
N THR A 125 4.36 -6.09 9.28
CA THR A 125 4.88 -4.99 10.09
C THR A 125 6.23 -4.58 9.49
N VAL A 126 6.52 -3.28 9.43
CA VAL A 126 7.77 -2.66 8.94
C VAL A 126 9.05 -3.42 9.37
N THR A 127 8.99 -4.10 10.51
CA THR A 127 10.04 -4.98 11.07
C THR A 127 10.45 -6.17 10.19
N GLN A 128 9.59 -6.69 9.31
CA GLN A 128 9.81 -7.98 8.63
C GLN A 128 10.47 -7.86 7.25
N LEU A 129 10.49 -6.66 6.65
CA LEU A 129 11.06 -6.41 5.31
C LEU A 129 12.58 -6.17 5.33
N GLY A 130 13.18 -6.05 6.52
CA GLY A 130 14.62 -5.90 6.73
C GLY A 130 15.37 -7.20 7.08
N GLN A 131 14.69 -8.35 7.15
CA GLN A 131 15.36 -9.63 7.40
C GLN A 131 15.60 -10.39 6.08
N PRO A 132 16.83 -10.85 5.81
CA PRO A 132 17.04 -11.78 4.70
C PRO A 132 16.18 -13.02 4.95
N ALA A 133 15.52 -13.53 3.91
CA ALA A 133 14.67 -14.71 3.98
C ALA A 133 15.37 -15.81 4.80
N CYS A 134 14.90 -16.04 6.02
CA CYS A 134 15.46 -17.06 6.89
C CYS A 134 15.22 -18.43 6.25
N GLN A 135 16.28 -19.23 6.13
CA GLN A 135 16.16 -20.61 5.65
C GLN A 135 15.25 -21.42 6.59
N PRO A 136 14.58 -22.48 6.10
CA PRO A 136 13.67 -23.25 6.94
C PRO A 136 14.47 -24.24 7.78
N GLU A 137 14.57 -24.01 9.09
CA GLU A 137 15.21 -24.95 10.02
C GLU A 137 14.73 -24.67 11.45
N THR A 138 14.29 -25.62 12.27
CA THR A 138 14.10 -27.08 12.19
C THR A 138 13.06 -27.40 13.27
N GLY A 139 12.17 -28.36 13.01
CA GLY A 139 11.18 -28.81 13.99
C GLY A 139 11.80 -29.58 15.14
N ILE A 140 12.26 -28.90 16.18
CA ILE A 140 12.67 -29.52 17.45
C ILE A 140 11.77 -28.99 18.57
N PRO A 141 11.04 -29.86 19.29
CA PRO A 141 10.18 -29.44 20.39
C PRO A 141 10.99 -28.99 21.62
N LEU A 142 10.38 -28.09 22.41
CA LEU A 142 10.97 -27.28 23.48
C LEU A 142 11.61 -28.06 24.65
N ASP A 143 11.40 -29.36 24.71
CA ASP A 143 11.88 -30.28 25.73
C ASP A 143 13.36 -30.70 25.55
N GLN A 144 13.98 -30.41 24.40
CA GLN A 144 15.39 -30.73 24.14
C GLN A 144 16.38 -29.55 24.31
N LEU A 145 15.92 -28.35 24.67
CA LEU A 145 16.78 -27.16 24.77
C LEU A 145 17.40 -26.91 26.15
N TYR A 146 17.09 -27.70 27.17
CA TYR A 146 17.68 -27.55 28.50
C TYR A 146 18.31 -28.85 29.01
N THR A 147 19.50 -29.17 28.50
CA THR A 147 20.49 -29.94 29.28
C THR A 147 21.54 -28.96 29.78
N ILE A 148 21.51 -28.67 31.08
CA ILE A 148 22.51 -27.86 31.77
C ILE A 148 23.84 -28.65 31.76
N PRO A 149 24.96 -28.12 31.22
CA PRO A 149 26.24 -28.79 31.31
C PRO A 149 26.76 -28.74 32.76
N PRO A 150 27.46 -29.79 33.25
CA PRO A 150 28.02 -29.79 34.59
C PRO A 150 29.13 -28.73 34.73
N GLN A 151 29.11 -28.01 35.85
CA GLN A 151 30.10 -26.98 36.20
C GLN A 151 31.50 -27.62 36.37
N PRO A 152 32.58 -27.00 35.84
CA PRO A 152 33.93 -27.50 36.05
C PRO A 152 34.41 -27.24 37.50
N PRO A 153 35.28 -28.11 38.06
CA PRO A 153 35.75 -27.99 39.44
C PRO A 153 36.70 -26.81 39.62
N GLN A 154 36.49 -26.02 40.68
CA GLN A 154 37.38 -24.90 41.03
C GLN A 154 38.71 -25.42 41.60
N MET A 155 39.81 -25.16 40.91
CA MET A 155 41.16 -25.40 41.43
C MET A 155 41.59 -24.25 42.35
N ARG A 156 41.81 -24.57 43.63
CA ARG A 156 42.41 -23.67 44.61
C ARG A 156 43.87 -23.39 44.24
N SER A 157 44.20 -22.10 44.17
CA SER A 157 45.57 -21.58 44.09
C SER A 157 46.36 -21.98 45.33
N ALA A 158 47.50 -22.65 45.14
CA ALA A 158 48.50 -22.86 46.17
C ALA A 158 49.81 -22.20 45.71
N ARG A 159 50.18 -21.16 46.47
CA ARG A 159 51.47 -20.47 46.43
C ARG A 159 52.62 -21.44 46.68
N GLY A 160 53.71 -21.24 45.94
CA GLY A 160 55.06 -21.75 46.21
C GLY A 160 56.04 -20.83 45.51
#